data_AF-A0A6B2TGV1-F1
#
_entry.id   AF-A0A6B2TGV1-F1
#
_cell.length_a   1.000
_cell.length_b   1.000
_cell.length_c   1.000
_cell.angle_alpha   90.00
_cell.angle_beta   90.00
_cell.angle_gamma   90.00
#
_symmetry.space_group_name_H-M   'P 1'
#
loop_
_entity.id
_entity.type
_entity.pdbx_description
1 polymer ?
#
loop_
_entity_poly.entity_id
_entity_poly.type
_entity_poly.pdbx_seq_one_letter_code
_entity_poly.pdbx_strand_id
1 'polypeptide(L)'
;ATAAPTGLTAGARRAVCGTERLGHRIVLDPGGRFIASVGDDVRVWNLRTGASWRAAPVHASVAFSDDGAFLGVTTDEEILLYRTADATAPRRPVLRHSLNGGSAAQLRIDTEDRAVRYWEDGTTVRTLALGNALTPSWRRAPVVEARYGPDGEHVALARREGDQMRFEVRSTGTGQAAPRHPAPEECHLSEKGDIDRADRRCDALLSFSADGNRLALGVRARHSHGVRRHAQTVRVWDVREARERGRHVLARAGSNGEDVSAFALTPDGAALLTRRENAVRLERLKLRAGAAAPSQEGLLSGWSSGTDHLVVRPDGAYAADG
;
A
#
# COMPACT_ATOMS: atom_id res chain seq x y z
N ALA A 1 32.95 -33.14 -10.12
CA ALA A 1 32.97 -32.02 -11.07
C ALA A 1 31.53 -31.52 -11.24
N THR A 2 31.18 -30.41 -10.59
CA THR A 2 29.89 -29.75 -10.74
C THR A 2 29.76 -29.24 -12.17
N ALA A 3 28.76 -29.72 -12.90
CA ALA A 3 28.48 -29.29 -14.26
C ALA A 3 28.32 -27.76 -14.29
N ALA A 4 29.06 -27.09 -15.17
CA ALA A 4 28.87 -25.67 -15.44
C ALA A 4 27.42 -25.45 -15.91
N PRO A 5 26.74 -24.38 -15.47
CA PRO A 5 25.36 -24.13 -15.86
C PRO A 5 25.28 -24.01 -17.39
N THR A 6 24.33 -24.76 -17.97
CA THR A 6 24.00 -24.74 -19.39
C THR A 6 23.67 -23.32 -19.84
N GLY A 7 24.25 -22.92 -20.98
CA GLY A 7 24.21 -21.54 -21.45
C GLY A 7 22.80 -20.96 -21.61
N LEU A 8 22.70 -19.63 -21.47
CA LEU A 8 21.46 -18.86 -21.63
C LEU A 8 20.72 -19.23 -22.93
N THR A 9 19.40 -19.42 -22.85
CA THR A 9 18.53 -19.65 -24.02
C THR A 9 18.62 -18.49 -25.02
N ALA A 10 18.26 -18.70 -26.29
CA ALA A 10 18.29 -17.62 -27.29
C ALA A 10 17.43 -16.40 -26.91
N GLY A 11 16.28 -16.63 -26.26
CA GLY A 11 15.46 -15.55 -25.70
C GLY A 11 16.12 -14.82 -24.54
N ALA A 12 16.80 -15.54 -23.63
CA ALA A 12 17.56 -14.93 -22.54
C ALA A 12 18.80 -14.18 -23.05
N ARG A 13 19.49 -14.69 -24.08
CA ARG A 13 20.60 -14.01 -24.76
C ARG A 13 20.13 -12.72 -25.42
N ARG A 14 19.01 -12.74 -26.13
CA ARG A 14 18.43 -11.53 -26.75
C ARG A 14 17.95 -10.53 -25.69
N ALA A 15 17.42 -11.00 -24.56
CA ALA A 15 17.01 -10.12 -23.46
C ALA A 15 18.20 -9.48 -22.73
N VAL A 16 19.33 -10.18 -22.61
CA VAL A 16 20.55 -9.67 -21.94
C VAL A 16 21.39 -8.81 -22.88
N CYS A 17 21.62 -9.26 -24.12
CA CYS A 17 22.52 -8.63 -25.08
C CYS A 17 21.83 -7.69 -26.10
N GLY A 18 20.49 -7.66 -26.14
CA GLY A 18 19.71 -6.75 -26.99
C GLY A 18 19.69 -7.10 -28.48
N THR A 19 19.31 -6.11 -29.31
CA THR A 19 19.36 -6.14 -30.78
C THR A 19 20.40 -5.12 -31.29
N GLU A 20 20.89 -5.27 -32.53
CA GLU A 20 21.96 -4.41 -33.09
C GLU A 20 21.59 -2.92 -33.26
N ARG A 21 20.32 -2.55 -33.03
CA ARG A 21 19.77 -1.22 -33.38
C ARG A 21 19.90 -0.14 -32.29
N LEU A 22 20.12 -0.52 -31.03
CA LEU A 22 20.30 0.39 -29.89
C LEU A 22 21.50 -0.11 -29.09
N GLY A 23 22.46 0.77 -28.76
CA GLY A 23 23.61 0.39 -27.93
C GLY A 23 23.14 -0.22 -26.61
N HIS A 24 23.62 -1.42 -26.28
CA HIS A 24 23.22 -2.14 -25.08
C HIS A 24 24.13 -1.76 -23.92
N ARG A 25 23.55 -1.25 -22.83
CA ARG A 25 24.30 -0.97 -21.59
C ARG A 25 23.94 -1.99 -20.53
N ILE A 26 24.96 -2.60 -19.95
CA ILE A 26 24.84 -3.50 -18.82
C ILE A 26 25.39 -2.81 -17.58
N VAL A 27 24.64 -2.84 -16.48
CA VAL A 27 25.05 -2.30 -15.19
C VAL A 27 24.92 -3.39 -14.14
N LEU A 28 25.98 -3.61 -13.37
CA LEU A 28 26.00 -4.54 -12.24
C LEU A 28 25.78 -3.74 -10.95
N ASP A 29 25.07 -4.31 -9.98
CA ASP A 29 25.09 -3.73 -8.63
C ASP A 29 26.47 -3.96 -7.99
N PRO A 30 26.89 -3.10 -7.05
CA PRO A 30 28.19 -3.22 -6.38
C PRO A 30 28.43 -4.57 -5.70
N GLY A 31 27.34 -5.23 -5.25
CA GLY A 31 27.39 -6.52 -4.59
C GLY A 31 27.31 -7.75 -5.51
N GLY A 32 27.21 -7.58 -6.83
CA GLY A 32 27.10 -8.69 -7.79
C GLY A 32 25.85 -9.56 -7.63
N ARG A 33 24.78 -9.02 -7.02
CA ARG A 33 23.48 -9.66 -6.82
C ARG A 33 22.52 -9.42 -7.98
N PHE A 34 22.64 -8.27 -8.65
CA PHE A 34 21.74 -7.84 -9.71
C PHE A 34 22.51 -7.38 -10.95
N ILE A 35 21.91 -7.62 -12.11
CA ILE A 35 22.34 -7.06 -13.39
C ILE A 35 21.15 -6.34 -14.01
N ALA A 36 21.36 -5.13 -14.51
CA ALA A 36 20.39 -4.37 -15.28
C ALA A 36 20.88 -4.26 -16.73
N SER A 37 20.01 -4.59 -17.67
CA SER A 37 20.25 -4.41 -19.11
C SER A 37 19.34 -3.30 -19.59
N VAL A 38 19.91 -2.39 -20.38
CA VAL A 38 19.23 -1.28 -21.03
C VAL A 38 19.32 -1.49 -22.53
N GLY A 39 18.16 -1.72 -23.16
CA GLY A 39 17.99 -1.88 -24.60
C GLY A 39 16.56 -1.53 -25.02
N ASP A 40 15.86 -2.47 -25.66
CA ASP A 40 14.43 -2.31 -26.05
C ASP A 40 13.50 -2.13 -24.83
N ASP A 41 13.94 -2.59 -23.66
CA ASP A 41 13.40 -2.25 -22.35
C ASP A 41 14.54 -2.21 -21.32
N VAL A 42 14.24 -1.70 -20.12
CA VAL A 42 15.10 -1.93 -18.96
C VAL A 42 14.65 -3.19 -18.26
N ARG A 43 15.47 -4.23 -18.29
CA ARG A 43 15.24 -5.47 -17.56
C ARG A 43 16.31 -5.65 -16.51
N VAL A 44 15.91 -6.17 -15.35
CA VAL A 44 16.81 -6.40 -14.22
C VAL A 44 16.65 -7.84 -13.76
N TRP A 45 17.75 -8.51 -13.48
CA TRP A 45 17.79 -9.90 -13.03
C TRP A 45 18.47 -10.00 -11.69
N ASN A 46 17.92 -10.83 -10.81
CA ASN A 46 18.59 -11.30 -9.61
C ASN A 46 19.44 -12.51 -9.97
N LEU A 47 20.77 -12.38 -9.87
CA LEU A 47 21.72 -13.42 -10.29
C LEU A 47 21.67 -14.67 -9.42
N ARG A 48 21.21 -14.56 -8.17
CA ARG A 48 21.08 -15.70 -7.24
C ARG A 48 19.85 -16.56 -7.53
N THR A 49 18.73 -15.93 -7.87
CA THR A 49 17.43 -16.62 -8.00
C THR A 49 16.99 -16.82 -9.45
N GLY A 50 17.60 -16.10 -10.39
CA GLY A 50 17.17 -16.06 -11.79
C GLY A 50 15.89 -15.25 -12.03
N ALA A 51 15.26 -14.69 -10.97
CA ALA A 51 14.08 -13.86 -11.11
C ALA A 51 14.42 -12.56 -11.86
N SER A 52 13.48 -12.09 -12.68
CA SER A 52 13.66 -10.84 -13.42
C SER A 52 12.40 -9.98 -13.44
N TRP A 53 12.57 -8.68 -13.67
CA TRP A 53 11.49 -7.74 -13.90
C TRP A 53 11.85 -6.70 -14.94
N ARG A 54 10.82 -6.12 -15.55
CA ARG A 54 10.94 -4.93 -16.40
C ARG A 54 10.82 -3.69 -15.51
N ALA A 55 11.84 -2.84 -15.50
CA ALA A 55 11.86 -1.62 -14.71
C ALA A 55 11.33 -0.41 -15.48
N ALA A 56 11.58 -0.32 -16.79
CA ALA A 56 11.13 0.78 -17.64
C ALA A 56 10.97 0.35 -19.11
N PRO A 57 10.24 1.14 -19.92
CA PRO A 57 10.28 1.03 -21.38
C PRO A 57 11.66 1.46 -21.94
N VAL A 58 11.76 1.55 -23.27
CA VAL A 58 12.96 2.01 -24.00
C VAL A 58 13.32 3.46 -23.60
N HIS A 59 14.56 3.90 -23.88
CA HIS A 59 15.06 5.28 -23.63
C HIS A 59 15.22 5.58 -22.14
N ALA A 60 16.00 4.73 -21.47
CA ALA A 60 16.20 4.84 -20.04
C ALA A 60 17.68 4.75 -19.67
N SER A 61 18.04 5.39 -18.56
CA SER A 61 19.34 5.24 -17.94
C SER A 61 19.19 4.63 -16.56
N VAL A 62 20.09 3.74 -16.18
CA VAL A 62 20.08 3.09 -14.86
C VAL A 62 21.37 3.32 -14.10
N ALA A 63 21.26 3.39 -12.78
CA ALA A 63 22.38 3.35 -11.85
C ALA A 63 21.97 2.70 -10.52
N PHE A 64 22.84 1.84 -9.99
CA PHE A 64 22.68 1.35 -8.61
C PHE A 64 23.29 2.38 -7.64
N SER A 65 22.77 2.43 -6.42
CA SER A 65 23.46 3.13 -5.32
C SER A 65 24.74 2.39 -4.95
N ASP A 66 25.70 3.10 -4.34
CA ASP A 66 27.01 2.54 -3.97
C ASP A 66 26.90 1.39 -2.94
N ASP A 67 25.91 1.45 -2.05
CA ASP A 67 25.56 0.37 -1.11
C ASP A 67 24.75 -0.78 -1.76
N GLY A 68 24.43 -0.63 -3.06
CA GLY A 68 23.61 -1.54 -3.83
C GLY A 68 22.17 -1.69 -3.35
N ALA A 69 21.69 -0.89 -2.38
CA ALA A 69 20.36 -1.00 -1.78
C ALA A 69 19.25 -0.42 -2.69
N PHE A 70 19.61 0.38 -3.68
CA PHE A 70 18.69 1.04 -4.59
C PHE A 70 19.12 0.92 -6.05
N LEU A 71 18.13 0.96 -6.93
CA LEU A 71 18.27 1.09 -8.38
C LEU A 71 17.48 2.32 -8.82
N GLY A 72 18.15 3.27 -9.45
CA GLY A 72 17.54 4.42 -10.09
C GLY A 72 17.38 4.14 -11.57
N VAL A 73 16.26 4.60 -12.12
CA VAL A 73 15.94 4.51 -13.55
C VAL A 73 15.41 5.87 -13.99
N THR A 74 16.00 6.47 -15.02
CA THR A 74 15.42 7.62 -15.72
C THR A 74 14.70 7.13 -16.96
N THR A 75 13.58 7.77 -17.30
CA THR A 75 12.89 7.66 -18.59
C THR A 75 12.77 9.05 -19.19
N ASP A 76 12.15 9.16 -20.36
CA ASP A 76 11.83 10.46 -20.98
C ASP A 76 10.86 11.32 -20.13
N GLU A 77 10.11 10.70 -19.21
CA GLU A 77 9.06 11.37 -18.44
C GLU A 77 9.36 11.44 -16.94
N GLU A 78 10.09 10.47 -16.38
CA GLU A 78 10.15 10.28 -14.93
C GLU A 78 11.51 9.77 -14.45
N ILE A 79 11.81 10.04 -13.18
CA ILE A 79 12.84 9.36 -12.39
C ILE A 79 12.14 8.37 -11.46
N LEU A 80 12.53 7.11 -11.56
CA LEU A 80 12.05 6.00 -10.77
C LEU A 80 13.16 5.49 -9.84
N LEU A 81 12.83 5.21 -8.58
CA LEU A 81 13.76 4.59 -7.63
C LEU A 81 13.18 3.28 -7.13
N TYR A 82 13.95 2.20 -7.15
CA TYR A 82 13.57 0.87 -6.67
C TYR A 82 14.46 0.45 -5.52
N ARG A 83 13.91 -0.28 -4.54
CA ARG A 83 14.71 -0.94 -3.49
C ARG A 83 15.11 -2.33 -3.95
N THR A 84 16.40 -2.66 -3.88
CA THR A 84 16.94 -3.96 -4.28
C THR A 84 16.95 -4.98 -3.13
N ALA A 85 16.55 -4.56 -1.92
CA ALA A 85 16.44 -5.45 -0.75
C ALA A 85 15.39 -6.56 -0.93
N ASP A 86 14.43 -6.40 -1.86
CA ASP A 86 13.55 -7.49 -2.27
C ASP A 86 14.28 -8.41 -3.26
N ALA A 87 14.69 -9.57 -2.75
CA ALA A 87 15.48 -10.56 -3.48
C ALA A 87 14.72 -11.27 -4.62
N THR A 88 13.41 -11.04 -4.78
CA THR A 88 12.58 -11.76 -5.76
C THR A 88 12.15 -10.94 -6.97
N ALA A 89 12.43 -9.63 -6.95
CA ALA A 89 12.24 -8.60 -7.99
C ALA A 89 11.32 -7.46 -7.49
N PRO A 90 11.84 -6.27 -7.17
CA PRO A 90 11.02 -5.13 -6.79
C PRO A 90 10.14 -4.68 -7.97
N ARG A 91 8.82 -4.89 -7.86
CA ARG A 91 7.87 -4.61 -8.94
C ARG A 91 7.32 -3.19 -8.97
N ARG A 92 7.58 -2.38 -7.93
CA ARG A 92 7.09 -1.00 -7.84
C ARG A 92 8.20 -0.07 -7.35
N PRO A 93 8.34 1.12 -7.94
CA PRO A 93 9.30 2.09 -7.47
C PRO A 93 8.85 2.67 -6.12
N VAL A 94 9.81 2.92 -5.24
CA VAL A 94 9.64 3.64 -3.96
C VAL A 94 9.61 5.16 -4.14
N LEU A 95 10.04 5.66 -5.29
CA LEU A 95 9.91 7.05 -5.72
C LEU A 95 9.55 7.08 -7.20
N ARG A 96 8.59 7.92 -7.56
CA ARG A 96 8.31 8.31 -8.93
C ARG A 96 8.27 9.84 -8.98
N HIS A 97 9.18 10.43 -9.74
CA HIS A 97 9.30 11.88 -9.86
C HIS A 97 9.13 12.25 -11.33
N SER A 98 8.09 13.02 -11.65
CA SER A 98 7.87 13.55 -12.99
C SER A 98 8.93 14.60 -13.33
N LEU A 99 9.50 14.51 -14.53
CA LEU A 99 10.41 15.51 -15.10
C LEU A 99 9.66 16.73 -15.68
N ASN A 100 8.32 16.67 -15.80
CA ASN A 100 7.46 17.76 -16.29
C ASN A 100 7.95 18.37 -17.62
N GLY A 101 8.32 17.52 -18.58
CA GLY A 101 8.84 17.93 -19.89
C GLY A 101 10.36 18.19 -19.93
N GLY A 102 11.07 18.06 -18.81
CA GLY A 102 12.54 17.99 -18.77
C GLY A 102 13.08 16.62 -19.17
N SER A 103 14.41 16.48 -19.23
CA SER A 103 15.09 15.22 -19.52
C SER A 103 16.02 14.81 -18.37
N ALA A 104 16.45 13.55 -18.37
CA ALA A 104 17.45 13.04 -17.43
C ALA A 104 18.32 11.96 -18.09
N ALA A 105 19.47 12.38 -18.61
CA ALA A 105 20.36 11.50 -19.36
C ALA A 105 21.15 10.54 -18.45
N GLN A 106 21.50 10.99 -17.25
CA GLN A 106 22.26 10.22 -16.26
C GLN A 106 21.77 10.54 -14.85
N LEU A 107 21.91 9.57 -13.95
CA LEU A 107 21.59 9.73 -12.54
C LEU A 107 22.66 9.08 -11.66
N ARG A 108 22.87 9.64 -10.48
CA ARG A 108 23.58 9.03 -9.35
C ARG A 108 22.70 9.10 -8.12
N ILE A 109 22.66 8.00 -7.36
CA ILE A 109 21.99 7.96 -6.06
C ILE A 109 23.05 8.17 -4.99
N ASP A 110 22.84 9.18 -4.17
CA ASP A 110 23.62 9.45 -2.98
C ASP A 110 22.78 9.07 -1.76
N THR A 111 23.09 7.93 -1.16
CA THR A 111 22.35 7.42 0.00
C THR A 111 22.72 8.13 1.29
N GLU A 112 23.91 8.75 1.38
CA GLU A 112 24.37 9.52 2.53
C GLU A 112 23.65 10.87 2.61
N ASP A 113 23.68 11.64 1.52
CA ASP A 113 22.99 12.94 1.40
C ASP A 113 21.48 12.81 1.17
N ARG A 114 21.02 11.57 0.99
CA ARG A 114 19.63 11.22 0.65
C ARG A 114 19.12 11.98 -0.57
N ALA A 115 19.85 11.90 -1.66
CA ALA A 115 19.53 12.62 -2.89
C ALA A 115 19.73 11.77 -4.15
N VAL A 116 19.01 12.10 -5.21
CA VAL A 116 19.38 11.73 -6.59
C VAL A 116 19.94 12.98 -7.24
N ARG A 117 21.15 12.86 -7.79
CA ARG A 117 21.71 13.87 -8.68
C ARG A 117 21.55 13.37 -10.11
N TYR A 118 20.95 14.18 -10.97
CA TYR A 118 20.74 13.81 -12.36
C TYR A 118 21.14 14.93 -13.31
N TRP A 119 21.62 14.53 -14.48
CA TRP A 119 22.03 15.44 -15.53
C TRP A 119 20.83 15.70 -16.44
N GLU A 120 20.32 16.93 -16.41
CA GLU A 120 19.11 17.32 -17.13
C GLU A 120 19.39 17.55 -18.63
N ASP A 121 20.36 18.40 -18.96
CA ASP A 121 20.50 18.93 -20.33
C ASP A 121 21.93 19.34 -20.71
N GLY A 122 22.90 18.43 -20.76
CA GLY A 122 24.24 18.76 -21.31
C GLY A 122 25.10 19.67 -20.40
N THR A 123 24.47 20.48 -19.54
CA THR A 123 25.09 21.57 -18.78
C THR A 123 24.54 21.66 -17.35
N THR A 124 23.31 21.22 -17.09
CA THR A 124 22.68 21.33 -15.76
C THR A 124 22.65 20.01 -14.99
N VAL A 125 23.15 20.00 -13.76
CA VAL A 125 22.92 18.92 -12.79
C VAL A 125 21.86 19.36 -11.79
N ARG A 126 20.79 18.60 -11.68
CA ARG A 126 19.73 18.80 -10.68
C ARG A 126 19.87 17.83 -9.53
N THR A 127 19.49 18.29 -8.34
CA THR A 127 19.46 17.48 -7.13
C THR A 127 18.02 17.33 -6.67
N LEU A 128 17.55 16.08 -6.60
CA LEU A 128 16.26 15.70 -6.05
C LEU A 128 16.46 15.13 -4.65
N ALA A 129 15.96 15.85 -3.63
CA ALA A 129 15.97 15.36 -2.26
C ALA A 129 15.01 14.16 -2.11
N LEU A 130 15.51 13.05 -1.60
CA LEU A 130 14.73 11.81 -1.42
C LEU A 130 14.08 11.71 -0.03
N GLY A 131 14.45 12.57 0.91
CA GLY A 131 13.87 12.63 2.25
C GLY A 131 13.87 11.26 2.94
N ASN A 132 12.71 10.82 3.42
CA ASN A 132 12.59 9.56 4.14
C ASN A 132 12.54 8.30 3.23
N ALA A 133 12.51 8.46 1.90
CA ALA A 133 12.44 7.33 0.96
C ALA A 133 13.64 6.39 1.05
N LEU A 134 14.78 6.88 1.57
CA LEU A 134 16.01 6.12 1.78
C LEU A 134 16.23 5.61 3.22
N THR A 135 15.34 5.91 4.16
CA THR A 135 15.60 5.55 5.57
C THR A 135 15.56 4.02 5.81
N PRO A 136 16.45 3.48 6.67
CA PRO A 136 16.42 2.09 7.12
C PRO A 136 15.14 1.74 7.92
N SER A 137 14.47 2.75 8.49
CA SER A 137 13.24 2.62 9.27
C SER A 137 12.00 2.27 8.43
N TRP A 138 12.13 2.20 7.11
CA TRP A 138 11.07 1.71 6.24
C TRP A 138 10.85 0.20 6.45
N ARG A 139 9.72 -0.13 7.07
CA ARG A 139 9.31 -1.51 7.35
C ARG A 139 8.63 -2.11 6.12
N ARG A 140 9.00 -3.36 5.80
CA ARG A 140 8.59 -4.14 4.61
C ARG A 140 7.09 -4.33 4.42
N ALA A 141 6.27 -4.10 5.45
CA ALA A 141 4.81 -4.16 5.33
C ALA A 141 4.28 -2.78 4.91
N PRO A 142 3.81 -2.62 3.65
CA PRO A 142 3.19 -1.36 3.23
C PRO A 142 2.02 -1.05 4.17
N VAL A 143 1.89 0.23 4.51
CA VAL A 143 0.63 0.73 5.06
C VAL A 143 -0.42 0.53 3.97
N VAL A 144 -1.45 -0.25 4.26
CA VAL A 144 -2.53 -0.54 3.31
C VAL A 144 -3.67 0.47 3.41
N GLU A 145 -3.75 1.18 4.54
CA GLU A 145 -4.74 2.24 4.77
C GLU A 145 -4.20 3.23 5.81
N ALA A 146 -4.49 4.51 5.63
CA ALA A 146 -4.09 5.58 6.54
C ALA A 146 -5.19 6.64 6.64
N ARG A 147 -5.53 7.06 7.86
CA ARG A 147 -6.53 8.10 8.08
C ARG A 147 -6.04 9.09 9.13
N TYR A 148 -6.12 10.38 8.82
CA TYR A 148 -5.93 11.43 9.82
C TYR A 148 -7.19 11.57 10.68
N GLY A 149 -6.97 11.87 11.96
CA GLY A 149 -8.02 12.40 12.82
C GLY A 149 -8.49 13.76 12.32
N PRO A 150 -9.71 14.19 12.68
CA PRO A 150 -10.32 15.42 12.18
C PRO A 150 -9.54 16.69 12.57
N ASP A 151 -8.84 16.67 13.70
CA ASP A 151 -7.96 17.74 14.19
C ASP A 151 -6.53 17.67 13.61
N GLY A 152 -6.23 16.61 12.85
CA GLY A 152 -4.89 16.34 12.34
C GLY A 152 -3.87 15.98 13.41
N GLU A 153 -4.24 15.86 14.70
CA GLU A 153 -3.33 15.54 15.81
C GLU A 153 -2.95 14.06 15.85
N HIS A 154 -3.78 13.22 15.24
CA HIS A 154 -3.61 11.79 15.19
C HIS A 154 -3.63 11.25 13.76
N VAL A 155 -2.88 10.17 13.52
CA VAL A 155 -3.00 9.36 12.30
C VAL A 155 -3.13 7.89 12.68
N ALA A 156 -4.17 7.24 12.16
CA ALA A 156 -4.35 5.80 12.23
C ALA A 156 -3.76 5.16 10.96
N LEU A 157 -2.99 4.11 11.13
CA LEU A 157 -2.35 3.34 10.08
C LEU A 157 -2.77 1.88 10.21
N ALA A 158 -3.02 1.23 9.09
CA ALA A 158 -3.20 -0.22 9.01
C ALA A 158 -2.11 -0.83 8.15
N ARG A 159 -1.55 -1.95 8.62
CA ARG A 159 -0.52 -2.72 7.91
C ARG A 159 -0.93 -4.17 7.88
N ARG A 160 -0.76 -4.81 6.72
CA ARG A 160 -0.98 -6.23 6.59
C ARG A 160 0.32 -7.01 6.78
N GLU A 161 0.32 -7.94 7.72
CA GLU A 161 1.41 -8.89 7.98
C GLU A 161 0.88 -10.31 7.88
N GLY A 162 1.12 -10.97 6.73
CA GLY A 162 0.56 -12.29 6.46
C GLY A 162 -0.97 -12.24 6.35
N ASP A 163 -1.65 -12.92 7.29
CA ASP A 163 -3.11 -12.93 7.43
C ASP A 163 -3.62 -11.99 8.54
N GLN A 164 -2.73 -11.24 9.18
CA GLN A 164 -3.12 -10.26 10.21
C GLN A 164 -3.11 -8.84 9.66
N MET A 165 -4.11 -8.06 10.06
CA MET A 165 -4.12 -6.61 9.95
C MET A 165 -3.69 -6.02 11.30
N ARG A 166 -2.55 -5.33 11.31
CA ARG A 166 -2.05 -4.58 12.47
C ARG A 166 -2.42 -3.12 12.34
N PHE A 167 -2.85 -2.52 13.45
CA PHE A 167 -3.18 -1.11 13.52
C PHE A 167 -2.16 -0.36 14.38
N GLU A 168 -1.91 0.89 14.02
CA GLU A 168 -1.05 1.81 14.75
C GLU A 168 -1.73 3.18 14.79
N VAL A 169 -1.80 3.82 15.95
CA VAL A 169 -2.27 5.19 16.10
C VAL A 169 -1.11 6.04 16.61
N ARG A 170 -0.77 7.09 15.87
CA ARG A 170 0.36 7.98 16.16
C ARG A 170 -0.13 9.38 16.40
N SER A 171 0.56 10.12 17.26
CA SER A 171 0.48 11.58 17.23
C SER A 171 1.26 12.10 16.02
N THR A 172 0.76 13.18 15.41
CA THR A 172 1.38 13.89 14.29
C THR A 172 2.23 15.08 14.76
N GLY A 173 2.06 15.52 16.01
CA GLY A 173 2.80 16.62 16.61
C GLY A 173 4.28 16.29 16.81
N THR A 174 5.07 17.33 17.06
CA THR A 174 6.53 17.23 17.24
C THR A 174 6.95 16.47 18.51
N GLY A 175 6.03 16.22 19.43
CA GLY A 175 6.22 15.36 20.59
C GLY A 175 6.12 13.88 20.23
N GLN A 176 7.21 13.14 20.37
CA GLN A 176 7.30 11.69 20.11
C GLN A 176 6.55 10.87 21.18
N ALA A 177 5.23 11.01 21.27
CA ALA A 177 4.43 10.01 21.99
C ALA A 177 4.61 8.66 21.29
N ALA A 178 4.89 7.61 22.09
CA ALA A 178 5.02 6.27 21.54
C ALA A 178 3.75 5.88 20.75
N PRO A 179 3.89 5.25 19.57
CA PRO A 179 2.74 4.75 18.82
C PRO A 179 1.91 3.80 19.67
N ARG A 180 0.59 3.93 19.57
CA ARG A 180 -0.37 3.07 20.24
C ARG A 180 -0.76 1.95 19.28
N HIS A 181 -0.88 0.74 19.79
CA HIS A 181 -1.12 -0.46 18.97
C HIS A 181 -2.42 -1.13 19.38
N PRO A 182 -3.56 -0.79 18.72
CA PRO A 182 -4.78 -1.57 18.86
C PRO A 182 -4.54 -3.05 18.52
N ALA A 183 -5.35 -3.93 19.09
CA ALA A 183 -5.26 -5.36 18.83
C ALA A 183 -5.37 -5.65 17.31
N PRO A 184 -4.57 -6.59 16.77
CA PRO A 184 -4.63 -6.96 15.35
C PRO A 184 -5.95 -7.69 15.02
N GLU A 185 -6.48 -7.51 13.81
CA GLU A 185 -7.59 -8.33 13.30
C GLU A 185 -7.04 -9.42 12.38
N GLU A 186 -7.67 -10.59 12.38
CA GLU A 186 -7.42 -11.62 11.38
C GLU A 186 -8.25 -11.35 10.13
N CYS A 187 -7.60 -11.43 8.97
CA CYS A 187 -8.26 -11.24 7.69
C CYS A 187 -9.12 -12.44 7.32
N HIS A 188 -8.78 -13.66 7.76
CA HIS A 188 -9.51 -14.88 7.42
C HIS A 188 -9.71 -15.04 5.89
N LEU A 189 -8.62 -14.85 5.13
CA LEU A 189 -8.68 -14.93 3.67
C LEU A 189 -9.04 -16.34 3.19
N SER A 190 -9.73 -16.41 2.05
CA SER A 190 -9.95 -17.69 1.36
C SER A 190 -8.63 -18.42 1.05
N GLU A 191 -8.69 -19.74 1.00
CA GLU A 191 -7.54 -20.60 0.74
C GLU A 191 -6.89 -20.30 -0.62
N LYS A 192 -5.60 -20.63 -0.74
CA LYS A 192 -4.83 -20.39 -1.96
C LYS A 192 -5.27 -21.38 -3.04
N GLY A 193 -6.16 -20.94 -3.93
CA GLY A 193 -6.72 -21.75 -5.01
C GLY A 193 -8.20 -21.46 -5.27
N ASP A 194 -8.92 -20.98 -4.25
CA ASP A 194 -10.35 -20.71 -4.36
C ASP A 194 -10.69 -19.33 -4.95
N ILE A 195 -9.71 -18.42 -4.95
CA ILE A 195 -9.84 -17.06 -5.48
C ILE A 195 -8.55 -16.69 -6.23
N ASP A 196 -8.69 -15.91 -7.28
CA ASP A 196 -7.57 -15.39 -8.04
C ASP A 196 -6.60 -14.63 -7.14
N ARG A 197 -5.30 -14.86 -7.37
CA ARG A 197 -4.24 -14.28 -6.54
C ARG A 197 -4.29 -12.74 -6.52
N ALA A 198 -4.77 -12.12 -7.61
CA ALA A 198 -4.91 -10.67 -7.73
C ALA A 198 -6.05 -10.10 -6.85
N ASP A 199 -7.05 -10.93 -6.56
CA ASP A 199 -8.28 -10.56 -5.86
C ASP A 199 -8.29 -11.00 -4.40
N ARG A 200 -7.29 -11.79 -3.98
CA ARG A 200 -7.07 -12.20 -2.59
C ARG A 200 -6.57 -11.03 -1.72
N ARG A 201 -7.47 -10.10 -1.42
CA ARG A 201 -7.22 -8.86 -0.68
C ARG A 201 -7.91 -8.83 0.68
N CYS A 202 -7.29 -8.11 1.60
CA CYS A 202 -7.82 -7.79 2.90
C CYS A 202 -7.64 -6.29 3.07
N ASP A 203 -8.74 -5.57 3.01
CA ASP A 203 -8.78 -4.12 3.11
C ASP A 203 -9.00 -3.74 4.57
N ALA A 204 -8.34 -2.69 5.03
CA ALA A 204 -8.59 -2.12 6.35
C ALA A 204 -9.67 -1.06 6.25
N LEU A 205 -10.60 -1.06 7.19
CA LEU A 205 -11.64 -0.04 7.32
C LEU A 205 -11.32 0.79 8.57
N LEU A 206 -11.06 2.08 8.38
CA LEU A 206 -10.75 3.02 9.46
C LEU A 206 -11.77 4.14 9.45
N SER A 207 -12.22 4.62 10.61
CA SER A 207 -13.02 5.85 10.69
C SER A 207 -12.87 6.50 12.06
N PHE A 208 -12.47 7.77 12.09
CA PHE A 208 -12.56 8.59 13.31
C PHE A 208 -13.97 9.15 13.47
N SER A 209 -14.43 9.29 14.71
CA SER A 209 -15.56 10.17 15.02
C SER A 209 -15.16 11.64 14.78
N ALA A 210 -16.13 12.50 14.50
CA ALA A 210 -15.85 13.90 14.19
C ALA A 210 -15.23 14.68 15.36
N ASP A 211 -15.47 14.23 16.60
CA ASP A 211 -14.83 14.77 17.80
C ASP A 211 -13.39 14.25 18.04
N GLY A 212 -12.89 13.35 17.18
CA GLY A 212 -11.56 12.75 17.25
C GLY A 212 -11.35 11.75 18.38
N ASN A 213 -12.35 11.52 19.25
CA ASN A 213 -12.19 10.73 20.46
C ASN A 213 -12.32 9.22 20.24
N ARG A 214 -12.97 8.80 19.15
CA ARG A 214 -13.18 7.38 18.83
C ARG A 214 -12.63 7.04 17.46
N LEU A 215 -12.13 5.82 17.35
CA LEU A 215 -11.64 5.23 16.12
C LEU A 215 -12.30 3.86 15.92
N ALA A 216 -13.04 3.71 14.84
CA ALA A 216 -13.53 2.42 14.37
C ALA A 216 -12.48 1.76 13.47
N LEU A 217 -12.17 0.50 13.77
CA LEU A 217 -11.15 -0.33 13.12
C LEU A 217 -11.79 -1.63 12.68
N GLY A 218 -11.68 -2.00 11.41
CA GLY A 218 -12.20 -3.26 10.90
C GLY A 218 -11.40 -3.76 9.71
N VAL A 219 -11.74 -4.95 9.25
CA VAL A 219 -11.19 -5.53 8.03
C VAL A 219 -12.32 -6.00 7.12
N ARG A 220 -12.07 -5.95 5.81
CA ARG A 220 -12.88 -6.59 4.79
C ARG A 220 -11.99 -7.54 4.01
N ALA A 221 -12.21 -8.84 4.19
CA ALA A 221 -11.58 -9.84 3.34
C ALA A 221 -12.43 -10.11 2.10
N ARG A 222 -11.77 -10.31 0.97
CA ARG A 222 -12.43 -10.81 -0.24
C ARG A 222 -12.55 -12.32 -0.16
N HIS A 223 -13.76 -12.82 -0.41
CA HIS A 223 -14.13 -14.22 -0.28
C HIS A 223 -14.45 -14.84 -1.64
N SER A 224 -14.04 -16.10 -1.82
CA SER A 224 -14.40 -16.94 -2.96
C SER A 224 -15.86 -17.39 -2.89
N HIS A 225 -16.49 -17.63 -4.05
CA HIS A 225 -17.84 -18.21 -4.19
C HIS A 225 -18.97 -17.44 -3.47
N GLY A 226 -18.76 -16.18 -3.09
CA GLY A 226 -19.80 -15.37 -2.47
C GLY A 226 -20.09 -15.71 -1.00
N VAL A 227 -19.28 -16.53 -0.34
CA VAL A 227 -19.54 -17.00 1.03
C VAL A 227 -18.39 -16.65 1.96
N ARG A 228 -18.71 -16.00 3.08
CA ARG A 228 -17.79 -15.70 4.18
C ARG A 228 -17.93 -16.73 5.31
N ARG A 229 -16.81 -17.34 5.71
CA ARG A 229 -16.77 -18.37 6.78
C ARG A 229 -16.69 -17.80 8.20
N HIS A 230 -16.19 -16.57 8.37
CA HIS A 230 -15.91 -15.96 9.67
C HIS A 230 -16.60 -14.62 9.79
N ALA A 231 -17.19 -14.28 10.94
CA ALA A 231 -17.87 -13.00 11.16
C ALA A 231 -16.99 -11.79 10.80
N GLN A 232 -17.55 -10.83 10.07
CA GLN A 232 -16.90 -9.53 9.89
C GLN A 232 -17.15 -8.68 11.13
N THR A 233 -16.10 -8.09 11.69
CA THR A 233 -16.19 -7.30 12.91
C THR A 233 -15.60 -5.91 12.77
N VAL A 234 -16.04 -5.03 13.65
CA VAL A 234 -15.46 -3.70 13.87
C VAL A 234 -15.17 -3.54 15.35
N ARG A 235 -14.01 -2.97 15.66
CA ARG A 235 -13.64 -2.52 17.00
C ARG A 235 -13.79 -1.02 17.09
N VAL A 236 -14.33 -0.55 18.20
CA VAL A 236 -14.37 0.87 18.56
C VAL A 236 -13.31 1.09 19.64
N TRP A 237 -12.34 1.93 19.33
CA TRP A 237 -11.18 2.21 20.16
C TRP A 237 -11.24 3.66 20.66
N ASP A 238 -10.93 3.85 21.93
CA ASP A 238 -10.82 5.16 22.57
C ASP A 238 -9.45 5.75 22.25
N VAL A 239 -9.45 6.87 21.52
CA VAL A 239 -8.22 7.46 20.99
C VAL A 239 -7.37 8.01 22.13
N ARG A 240 -7.98 8.62 23.14
CA ARG A 240 -7.28 9.28 24.26
C ARG A 240 -6.85 8.28 25.32
N GLU A 241 -7.73 7.37 25.71
CA GLU A 241 -7.47 6.36 26.75
C GLU A 241 -6.68 5.15 26.23
N ALA A 242 -6.45 5.08 24.93
CA ALA A 242 -5.67 4.03 24.26
C ALA A 242 -6.21 2.60 24.47
N ARG A 243 -7.53 2.44 24.57
CA ARG A 243 -8.15 1.14 24.90
C ARG A 243 -9.37 0.84 24.05
N GLU A 244 -9.65 -0.45 23.88
CA GLU A 244 -10.87 -0.90 23.24
C GLU A 244 -12.11 -0.58 24.10
N ARG A 245 -13.15 -0.04 23.47
CA ARG A 245 -14.46 0.24 24.08
C ARG A 245 -15.47 -0.84 23.78
N GLY A 246 -15.35 -1.49 22.62
CA GLY A 246 -16.20 -2.59 22.22
C GLY A 246 -15.82 -3.17 20.87
N ARG A 247 -16.30 -4.39 20.64
CA ARG A 247 -16.20 -5.11 19.37
C ARG A 247 -17.59 -5.55 18.95
N HIS A 248 -17.92 -5.30 17.69
CA HIS A 248 -19.24 -5.53 17.14
C HIS A 248 -19.16 -6.36 15.87
N VAL A 249 -20.07 -7.33 15.73
CA VAL A 249 -20.24 -8.14 14.52
C VAL A 249 -21.07 -7.36 13.51
N LEU A 250 -20.46 -6.96 12.40
CA LEU A 250 -21.11 -6.23 11.30
C LEU A 250 -21.89 -7.16 10.36
N ALA A 251 -21.35 -8.36 10.13
CA ALA A 251 -21.95 -9.40 9.32
C ALA A 251 -21.57 -10.78 9.85
N ARG A 252 -22.54 -11.71 9.95
CA ARG A 252 -22.32 -13.08 10.46
C ARG A 252 -21.83 -13.99 9.35
N ALA A 253 -21.16 -15.10 9.67
CA ALA A 253 -20.77 -16.09 8.64
C ALA A 253 -21.98 -16.44 7.74
N GLY A 254 -21.79 -16.43 6.43
CA GLY A 254 -22.91 -16.47 5.48
C GLY A 254 -22.56 -15.82 4.15
N SER A 255 -23.54 -15.17 3.53
CA SER A 255 -23.37 -14.49 2.24
C SER A 255 -22.45 -13.27 2.36
N ASN A 256 -21.51 -13.12 1.44
CA ASN A 256 -20.64 -11.94 1.35
C ASN A 256 -21.41 -10.68 0.92
N GLY A 257 -22.63 -10.81 0.40
CA GLY A 257 -23.50 -9.67 0.10
C GLY A 257 -23.90 -8.86 1.33
N GLU A 258 -23.78 -9.45 2.51
CA GLU A 258 -23.97 -8.77 3.79
C GLU A 258 -22.71 -8.04 4.27
N ASP A 259 -21.55 -8.24 3.63
CA ASP A 259 -20.30 -7.64 4.07
C ASP A 259 -20.37 -6.13 3.95
N VAL A 260 -19.91 -5.46 5.01
CA VAL A 260 -19.78 -4.02 5.04
C VAL A 260 -18.55 -3.63 4.22
N SER A 261 -18.78 -2.92 3.12
CA SER A 261 -17.75 -2.44 2.20
C SER A 261 -17.10 -1.15 2.69
N ALA A 262 -17.87 -0.30 3.37
CA ALA A 262 -17.40 0.94 3.96
C ALA A 262 -18.22 1.29 5.21
N PHE A 263 -17.60 1.98 6.15
CA PHE A 263 -18.30 2.57 7.29
C PHE A 263 -17.75 3.93 7.68
N ALA A 264 -18.56 4.72 8.38
CA ALA A 264 -18.14 5.94 9.05
C ALA A 264 -18.79 6.09 10.43
N LEU A 265 -18.01 6.49 11.44
CA LEU A 265 -18.55 6.80 12.76
C LEU A 265 -19.36 8.10 12.72
N THR A 266 -20.43 8.13 13.52
CA THR A 266 -21.14 9.37 13.81
C THR A 266 -20.26 10.33 14.64
N PRO A 267 -20.60 11.63 14.73
CA PRO A 267 -19.80 12.62 15.46
C PRO A 267 -19.54 12.26 16.92
N ASP A 268 -20.55 11.68 17.59
CA ASP A 268 -20.48 11.18 18.97
C ASP A 268 -19.85 9.77 19.08
N GLY A 269 -19.50 9.17 17.95
CA GLY A 269 -18.99 7.82 17.77
C GLY A 269 -19.92 6.71 18.31
N ALA A 270 -21.21 6.99 18.50
CA ALA A 270 -22.18 6.04 19.08
C ALA A 270 -22.88 5.17 18.03
N ALA A 271 -22.73 5.49 16.75
CA ALA A 271 -23.27 4.71 15.64
C ALA A 271 -22.30 4.67 14.47
N LEU A 272 -22.50 3.70 13.57
CA LEU A 272 -21.88 3.63 12.27
C LEU A 272 -22.92 3.90 11.19
N LEU A 273 -22.54 4.73 10.22
CA LEU A 273 -23.13 4.71 8.89
C LEU A 273 -22.40 3.63 8.09
N THR A 274 -23.10 2.61 7.60
CA THR A 274 -22.49 1.50 6.87
C THR A 274 -23.11 1.30 5.51
N ARG A 275 -22.28 0.76 4.61
CA ARG A 275 -22.69 0.27 3.29
C ARG A 275 -22.36 -1.21 3.17
N ARG A 276 -23.29 -2.00 2.65
CA ARG A 276 -23.05 -3.41 2.32
C ARG A 276 -22.70 -3.58 0.85
N GLU A 277 -21.89 -4.58 0.51
CA GLU A 277 -21.42 -4.87 -0.86
C GLU A 277 -22.57 -4.87 -1.89
N ASN A 278 -23.68 -5.55 -1.57
CA ASN A 278 -24.82 -5.71 -2.50
C ASN A 278 -26.01 -4.80 -2.17
N ALA A 279 -25.87 -3.86 -1.21
CA ALA A 279 -26.94 -2.95 -0.84
C ALA A 279 -26.77 -1.58 -1.49
N VAL A 280 -27.85 -1.08 -2.09
CA VAL A 280 -27.90 0.25 -2.71
C VAL A 280 -28.12 1.36 -1.67
N ARG A 281 -28.64 1.00 -0.49
CA ARG A 281 -28.95 1.92 0.61
C ARG A 281 -27.93 1.83 1.72
N LEU A 282 -27.70 2.98 2.36
CA LEU A 282 -26.91 3.06 3.59
C LEU A 282 -27.79 2.69 4.79
N GLU A 283 -27.20 2.05 5.79
CA GLU A 283 -27.85 1.71 7.04
C GLU A 283 -27.14 2.40 8.21
N ARG A 284 -27.89 2.71 9.26
CA ARG A 284 -27.34 3.23 10.50
C ARG A 284 -27.37 2.15 11.57
N LEU A 285 -26.21 1.84 12.13
CA LEU A 285 -25.99 0.79 13.12
C LEU A 285 -25.57 1.40 14.45
N LYS A 286 -26.40 1.29 15.49
CA LYS A 286 -26.07 1.77 16.84
C LYS A 286 -25.07 0.85 17.52
N LEU A 287 -24.01 1.44 18.07
CA LEU A 287 -22.96 0.77 18.83
C LEU A 287 -23.29 0.90 20.32
N ARG A 288 -23.52 -0.22 21.00
CA ARG A 288 -23.78 -0.24 22.44
C ARG A 288 -22.63 -0.94 23.15
N ALA A 289 -22.06 -0.31 24.17
CA ALA A 289 -21.03 -0.93 24.99
C ALA A 289 -21.54 -2.28 25.56
N GLY A 290 -20.70 -3.32 25.47
CA GLY A 290 -21.05 -4.67 25.92
C GLY A 290 -21.95 -5.49 24.97
N ALA A 291 -22.51 -4.89 23.91
CA ALA A 291 -23.29 -5.62 22.92
C ALA A 291 -22.40 -6.17 21.80
N ALA A 292 -22.45 -7.49 21.57
CA ALA A 292 -21.65 -8.14 20.54
C ALA A 292 -22.09 -7.80 19.10
N ALA A 293 -23.34 -7.39 18.89
CA ALA A 293 -23.86 -6.98 17.58
C ALA A 293 -24.48 -5.59 17.69
N PRO A 294 -24.31 -4.72 16.66
CA PRO A 294 -24.98 -3.44 16.66
C PRO A 294 -26.47 -3.61 16.37
N SER A 295 -27.28 -2.65 16.80
CA SER A 295 -28.72 -2.62 16.48
C SER A 295 -28.98 -1.69 15.31
N GLN A 296 -29.67 -2.14 14.28
CA GLN A 296 -30.08 -1.30 13.15
C GLN A 296 -31.10 -0.27 13.62
N GLU A 297 -30.82 1.02 13.40
CA GLU A 297 -31.71 2.13 13.75
C GLU A 297 -32.55 2.62 12.56
N GLY A 298 -32.11 2.38 11.33
CA GLY A 298 -32.86 2.76 10.13
C GLY A 298 -32.08 2.57 8.84
N LEU A 299 -32.80 2.63 7.73
CA LEU A 299 -32.24 2.73 6.39
C LEU A 299 -32.32 4.19 5.95
N LEU A 300 -31.23 4.74 5.41
CA LEU A 300 -31.24 6.07 4.86
C LEU A 300 -31.74 6.05 3.41
N SER A 301 -32.60 7.01 3.08
CA SER A 301 -33.09 7.24 1.73
C SER A 301 -31.98 7.87 0.88
N GLY A 302 -31.52 7.16 -0.14
CA GLY A 302 -30.48 7.62 -1.05
C GLY A 302 -29.91 6.46 -1.85
N TRP A 303 -29.47 6.74 -3.08
CA TRP A 303 -28.79 5.77 -3.93
C TRP A 303 -27.29 6.05 -3.85
N SER A 304 -26.51 5.04 -3.50
CA SER A 304 -25.04 5.13 -3.46
C SER A 304 -24.45 4.24 -4.55
N SER A 305 -23.90 4.84 -5.62
CA SER A 305 -23.19 4.14 -6.70
C SER A 305 -21.67 4.24 -6.61
N GLY A 306 -21.13 5.07 -5.69
CA GLY A 306 -19.68 5.18 -5.42
C GLY A 306 -19.07 3.86 -4.94
N THR A 307 -17.77 3.74 -4.71
CA THR A 307 -17.20 2.42 -4.41
C THR A 307 -16.68 2.27 -2.98
N ASP A 308 -16.07 3.26 -2.32
CA ASP A 308 -15.27 2.90 -1.13
C ASP A 308 -15.16 3.93 0.02
N HIS A 309 -15.79 5.11 -0.04
CA HIS A 309 -15.62 6.12 1.01
C HIS A 309 -16.95 6.64 1.61
N LEU A 310 -16.98 6.74 2.94
CA LEU A 310 -18.10 7.32 3.69
C LEU A 310 -17.56 8.35 4.67
N VAL A 311 -18.25 9.49 4.75
CA VAL A 311 -17.94 10.56 5.69
C VAL A 311 -19.23 10.99 6.41
N VAL A 312 -19.11 11.31 7.69
CA VAL A 312 -20.21 11.92 8.44
C VAL A 312 -19.78 13.33 8.80
N ARG A 313 -20.62 14.32 8.50
CA ARG A 313 -20.35 15.70 8.86
C ARG A 313 -20.40 15.85 10.39
N PRO A 314 -19.64 16.78 10.98
CA PRO A 314 -19.63 17.00 12.42
C PRO A 314 -21.00 17.33 13.03
N ASP A 315 -21.91 17.92 12.25
CA ASP A 315 -23.30 18.21 12.67
C ASP A 315 -24.23 16.98 12.64
N GLY A 316 -23.71 15.81 12.26
CA GLY A 316 -24.46 14.56 12.18
C GLY A 316 -25.21 14.39 10.85
N ALA A 317 -25.13 15.35 9.92
CA ALA A 317 -25.59 15.13 8.56
C ALA A 317 -24.63 14.19 7.82
N TYR A 318 -25.15 13.38 6.90
CA TYR A 318 -24.37 12.34 6.22
C TYR A 318 -23.92 12.83 4.84
N ALA A 319 -22.69 12.50 4.45
CA ALA A 319 -22.19 12.73 3.09
C ALA A 319 -21.44 11.48 2.63
N ALA A 320 -21.98 10.77 1.63
CA ALA A 320 -21.24 9.72 0.93
C ALA A 320 -20.53 10.37 -0.25
N ASP A 321 -19.23 10.13 -0.38
CA ASP A 321 -18.46 10.53 -1.56
C ASP A 321 -17.83 9.28 -2.17
N GLY A 322 -17.81 9.22 -3.50
CA GLY A 322 -17.67 7.99 -4.28
C GLY A 322 -16.32 7.31 -4.15
#